data_AF-A0A3A3DJ16-F1
#
_entry.id   AF-A0A3A3DJ16-F1
#
_cell.length_a   1.000
_cell.length_b   1.000
_cell.length_c   1.000
_cell.angle_alpha   90.00
_cell.angle_beta   90.00
_cell.angle_gamma   90.00
#
_symmetry.space_group_name_H-M   'P 1'
#
loop_
_entity.id
_entity.type
_entity.pdbx_description
1 polymer ?
#
loop_
_entity_poly.entity_id
_entity_poly.type
_entity_poly.pdbx_seq_one_letter_code
_entity_poly.pdbx_strand_id
1 'polypeptide(L)'
;MAWERRRWLNCDMRLKGTYECRSMYFDLINIAYDQSPIGTLPTDTSVLAKMLFVDRDHFDQLCRLEFGPLHKWRRVRCDTEIRLMHPMILKSLTEAISRKEDHRARSEAASVSKRLLRLRTAMAGYQKELAENDAAVRWIDDWLLKEGCEYRSPSWIERGISRWSDHMLDMTMSRNRANR
;
A
#
# COMPACT_ATOMS: atom_id res chain seq x y z
N MET A 1 0.63 -13.70 -2.52
CA MET A 1 0.21 -13.34 -3.89
C MET A 1 -1.29 -13.07 -3.92
N ALA A 2 -1.76 -11.99 -4.58
CA ALA A 2 -3.17 -11.86 -4.93
C ALA A 2 -3.48 -12.80 -6.12
N TRP A 3 -4.11 -13.94 -5.85
CA TRP A 3 -4.39 -14.94 -6.88
C TRP A 3 -5.58 -14.55 -7.75
N GLU A 4 -5.35 -14.49 -9.05
CA GLU A 4 -6.29 -13.96 -10.04
C GLU A 4 -7.00 -15.07 -10.79
N ARG A 5 -7.71 -15.90 -10.01
CA ARG A 5 -8.34 -17.14 -10.46
C ARG A 5 -9.21 -16.98 -11.70
N ARG A 6 -10.11 -15.98 -11.71
CA ARG A 6 -11.05 -15.78 -12.83
C ARG A 6 -10.30 -15.50 -14.12
N ARG A 7 -9.24 -14.70 -14.07
CA ARG A 7 -8.44 -14.38 -15.25
C ARG A 7 -7.67 -15.59 -15.75
N TRP A 8 -7.07 -16.38 -14.84
CA TRP A 8 -6.39 -17.63 -15.22
C TRP A 8 -7.33 -18.59 -15.97
N LEU A 9 -8.55 -18.78 -15.45
CA LEU A 9 -9.52 -19.69 -16.07
C LEU A 9 -9.96 -19.26 -17.48
N ASN A 10 -9.74 -18.01 -17.87
CA ASN A 10 -10.18 -17.44 -19.15
C ASN A 10 -9.04 -16.95 -20.04
N CYS A 11 -7.76 -17.16 -19.68
CA CYS A 11 -6.65 -16.67 -20.48
C CYS A 11 -6.33 -17.61 -21.66
N ASP A 12 -5.77 -17.05 -22.74
CA ASP A 12 -5.38 -17.81 -23.93
C ASP A 12 -4.50 -19.02 -23.58
N MET A 13 -3.53 -18.82 -22.69
CA MET A 13 -2.62 -19.87 -22.27
C MET A 13 -3.36 -21.07 -21.66
N ARG A 14 -4.36 -20.82 -20.82
CA ARG A 14 -5.17 -21.87 -20.21
C ARG A 14 -6.02 -22.62 -21.23
N LEU A 15 -6.54 -21.92 -22.24
CA LEU A 15 -7.46 -22.46 -23.25
C LEU A 15 -6.74 -23.18 -24.39
N LYS A 16 -5.56 -22.71 -24.81
CA LYS A 16 -4.88 -23.16 -26.03
C LYS A 16 -3.56 -23.89 -25.78
N GLY A 17 -2.93 -23.69 -24.62
CA GLY A 17 -1.67 -24.34 -24.28
C GLY A 17 -1.83 -25.82 -23.94
N THR A 18 -0.78 -26.60 -24.20
CA THR A 18 -0.69 -28.01 -23.76
C THR A 18 -0.70 -28.10 -22.23
N TYR A 19 -1.01 -29.29 -21.68
CA TYR A 19 -1.00 -29.50 -20.23
C TYR A 19 0.33 -29.11 -19.59
N GLU A 20 1.43 -29.52 -20.20
CA GLU A 20 2.78 -29.25 -19.74
C GLU A 20 3.13 -27.75 -19.79
N CYS A 21 2.90 -27.10 -20.94
CA CYS A 21 3.20 -25.67 -21.06
C CYS A 21 2.36 -24.84 -20.08
N ARG A 22 1.11 -25.23 -19.83
CA ARG A 22 0.25 -24.57 -18.84
C ARG A 22 0.77 -24.69 -17.41
N SER A 23 1.30 -25.85 -17.05
CA SER A 23 1.93 -26.04 -15.73
C SER A 23 3.15 -25.14 -15.60
N MET A 24 4.10 -25.25 -16.52
CA MET A 24 5.35 -24.47 -16.50
C MET A 24 5.08 -22.97 -16.52
N TYR A 25 4.16 -22.49 -17.36
CA TYR A 25 3.76 -21.09 -17.40
C TYR A 25 3.20 -20.60 -16.05
N PHE A 26 2.35 -21.41 -15.42
CA PHE A 26 1.78 -21.08 -14.12
C PHE A 26 2.85 -21.05 -13.03
N ASP A 27 3.77 -22.02 -13.05
CA ASP A 27 4.88 -22.09 -12.10
C ASP A 27 5.82 -20.89 -12.25
N LEU A 28 6.15 -20.50 -13.48
CA LEU A 28 6.94 -19.29 -13.76
C LEU A 28 6.27 -18.02 -13.23
N ILE A 29 4.93 -17.91 -13.31
CA ILE A 29 4.20 -16.81 -12.68
C ILE A 29 4.42 -16.83 -11.17
N ASN A 30 4.27 -17.99 -10.53
CA ASN A 30 4.43 -18.12 -9.08
C ASN A 30 5.85 -17.75 -8.65
N ILE A 31 6.86 -18.32 -9.32
CA ILE A 31 8.26 -18.09 -9.04
C ILE A 31 8.62 -16.59 -9.17
N ALA A 32 8.06 -15.90 -10.17
CA ALA A 32 8.33 -14.48 -10.38
C ALA A 32 7.93 -13.59 -9.19
N TYR A 33 6.96 -13.98 -8.37
CA TYR A 33 6.60 -13.21 -7.15
C TYR A 33 7.66 -13.29 -6.05
N ASP A 34 8.57 -14.27 -6.10
CA ASP A 34 9.64 -14.45 -5.12
C ASP A 34 11.02 -14.07 -5.68
N GLN A 35 11.08 -13.51 -6.90
CA GLN A 35 12.32 -13.02 -7.49
C GLN A 35 12.68 -11.62 -7.01
N SER A 36 13.96 -11.29 -7.16
CA SER A 36 14.47 -9.92 -7.05
C SER A 36 15.05 -9.50 -8.41
N PRO A 37 14.51 -8.47 -9.07
CA PRO A 37 13.31 -7.68 -8.74
C PRO A 37 11.98 -8.47 -8.85
N ILE A 38 11.02 -8.11 -8.00
CA ILE A 38 9.73 -8.79 -7.91
C ILE A 38 8.93 -8.71 -9.22
N GLY A 39 8.27 -9.82 -9.57
CA GLY A 39 7.47 -9.95 -10.78
C GLY A 39 8.27 -10.15 -12.07
N THR A 40 9.57 -10.44 -11.95
CA THR A 40 10.45 -10.68 -13.08
C THR A 40 11.10 -12.06 -13.01
N LEU A 41 11.69 -12.51 -14.11
CA LEU A 41 12.48 -13.75 -14.19
C LEU A 41 13.80 -13.50 -14.93
N PRO A 42 14.81 -14.38 -14.76
CA PRO A 42 15.99 -14.40 -15.62
C PRO A 42 15.63 -14.60 -17.10
N THR A 43 16.50 -14.17 -18.02
CA THR A 43 16.29 -14.34 -19.47
C THR A 43 16.90 -15.63 -20.03
N ASP A 44 17.77 -16.30 -19.27
CA ASP A 44 18.42 -17.55 -19.66
C ASP A 44 17.46 -18.74 -19.47
N THR A 45 17.08 -19.38 -20.58
CA THR A 45 16.18 -20.54 -20.59
C THR A 45 16.75 -21.74 -19.82
N SER A 46 18.07 -21.87 -19.72
CA SER A 46 18.72 -22.92 -18.93
C SER A 46 18.50 -22.73 -17.43
N VAL A 47 18.53 -21.47 -16.98
CA VAL A 47 18.23 -21.13 -15.58
C VAL A 47 16.76 -21.36 -15.29
N LEU A 48 15.87 -20.96 -16.20
CA LEU A 48 14.43 -21.17 -16.05
C LEU A 48 14.06 -22.66 -16.00
N ALA A 49 14.65 -23.50 -16.84
CA ALA A 49 14.44 -24.95 -16.80
C ALA A 49 14.86 -25.55 -15.45
N LYS A 50 15.99 -25.10 -14.88
CA LYS A 50 16.42 -25.49 -13.53
C LYS A 50 15.45 -25.04 -12.45
N MET A 51 14.95 -23.81 -12.52
CA MET A 51 13.96 -23.27 -11.57
C MET A 51 12.64 -24.06 -11.59
N LEU A 52 12.30 -24.64 -12.74
CA LEU A 52 11.12 -25.50 -12.94
C LEU A 52 11.37 -26.99 -12.69
N PHE A 53 12.62 -27.40 -12.45
CA PHE A 53 13.03 -28.80 -12.33
C PHE A 53 12.66 -29.67 -13.54
N VAL A 54 12.88 -29.15 -14.76
CA VAL A 54 12.59 -29.85 -16.02
C VAL A 54 13.83 -29.99 -16.90
N ASP A 55 13.76 -30.88 -17.89
CA ASP A 55 14.81 -31.00 -18.90
C ASP A 55 14.96 -29.70 -19.69
N ARG A 56 16.22 -29.27 -19.89
CA ARG A 56 16.53 -27.99 -20.53
C ARG A 56 16.15 -27.98 -22.00
N ASP A 57 16.50 -29.02 -22.73
CA ASP A 57 16.38 -29.01 -24.19
C ASP A 57 14.91 -29.15 -24.58
N HIS A 58 14.14 -29.95 -23.83
CA HIS A 58 12.68 -30.00 -23.93
C HIS A 58 12.03 -28.65 -23.59
N PHE A 59 12.42 -28.02 -22.48
CA PHE A 59 11.90 -26.71 -22.10
C PHE A 59 12.16 -25.64 -23.18
N ASP A 60 13.36 -25.62 -23.77
CA ASP A 60 13.71 -24.69 -24.85
C ASP A 60 12.82 -24.92 -26.09
N GLN A 61 12.54 -26.17 -26.46
CA GLN A 61 11.62 -26.49 -27.55
C GLN A 61 10.21 -25.99 -27.26
N LEU A 62 9.69 -26.22 -26.04
CA LEU A 62 8.37 -25.75 -25.64
C LEU A 62 8.27 -24.21 -25.63
N CYS A 63 9.34 -23.51 -25.27
CA CYS A 63 9.38 -22.04 -25.29
C CYS A 63 9.22 -21.43 -26.68
N ARG A 64 9.43 -22.21 -27.75
CA ARG A 64 9.24 -21.76 -29.15
C ARG A 64 7.79 -21.83 -29.61
N LEU A 65 6.92 -22.52 -28.87
CA LEU A 65 5.50 -22.60 -29.18
C LEU A 65 4.81 -21.25 -28.92
N GLU A 66 3.80 -20.93 -29.74
CA GLU A 66 2.99 -19.72 -29.52
C GLU A 66 2.38 -19.69 -28.11
N PHE A 67 1.86 -20.84 -27.65
CA PHE A 67 1.34 -21.06 -26.30
C PHE A 67 2.31 -21.90 -25.45
N GLY A 68 3.60 -21.53 -25.49
CA GLY A 68 4.67 -22.13 -24.67
C GLY A 68 4.80 -21.52 -23.27
N PRO A 69 5.73 -22.03 -22.43
CA PRO A 69 5.94 -21.54 -21.06
C PRO A 69 6.24 -20.04 -20.97
N LEU A 70 6.88 -19.47 -22.00
CA LEU A 70 7.21 -18.05 -22.09
C LEU A 70 6.17 -17.21 -22.85
N HIS A 71 4.95 -17.73 -23.04
CA HIS A 71 3.85 -16.99 -23.67
C HIS A 71 3.65 -15.61 -23.02
N LYS A 72 3.70 -14.55 -23.82
CA LYS A 72 3.55 -13.13 -23.41
C LYS A 72 4.56 -12.60 -22.38
N TRP A 73 5.62 -13.34 -22.07
CA TRP A 73 6.77 -12.79 -21.34
C TRP A 73 7.55 -11.84 -22.24
N ARG A 74 7.99 -10.70 -21.68
CA ARG A 74 8.68 -9.65 -22.43
C ARG A 74 9.97 -9.27 -21.72
N ARG A 75 11.01 -8.98 -22.51
CA ARG A 75 12.25 -8.43 -21.98
C ARG A 75 12.02 -7.00 -21.51
N VAL A 76 12.45 -6.70 -20.29
CA VAL A 76 12.44 -5.37 -19.69
C VAL A 76 13.81 -5.08 -19.09
N ARG A 77 14.20 -3.81 -19.07
CA ARG A 77 15.39 -3.36 -18.36
C ARG A 77 15.03 -3.12 -16.90
N CYS A 78 15.75 -3.78 -16.00
CA CYS A 78 15.68 -3.60 -14.56
C CYS A 78 17.06 -3.15 -14.09
N ASP A 79 17.20 -1.86 -13.81
CA ASP A 79 18.48 -1.23 -13.49
C ASP A 79 19.57 -1.57 -14.53
N THR A 80 20.54 -2.41 -14.15
CA THR A 80 21.67 -2.83 -14.99
C THR A 80 21.44 -4.13 -15.77
N GLU A 81 20.31 -4.83 -15.54
CA GLU A 81 20.04 -6.15 -16.09
C GLU A 81 18.83 -6.17 -17.03
N ILE A 82 18.78 -7.15 -17.95
CA ILE A 82 17.59 -7.44 -18.75
C ILE A 82 16.90 -8.67 -18.16
N ARG A 83 15.62 -8.51 -17.81
CA ARG A 83 14.80 -9.55 -17.19
C ARG A 83 13.53 -9.80 -17.99
N LEU A 84 12.89 -10.94 -17.77
CA LEU A 84 11.56 -11.23 -18.32
C LEU A 84 10.49 -10.73 -17.37
N MET A 85 9.49 -10.03 -17.88
CA MET A 85 8.32 -9.59 -17.15
C MET A 85 7.07 -9.98 -17.92
N HIS A 86 6.06 -10.46 -17.19
CA HIS A 86 4.75 -10.74 -17.77
C HIS A 86 3.78 -9.58 -17.46
N PRO A 87 3.16 -8.92 -18.46
CA PRO A 87 2.35 -7.70 -18.26
C PRO A 87 1.23 -7.84 -17.22
N MET A 88 0.67 -9.04 -17.12
CA MET A 88 -0.34 -9.35 -16.09
C MET A 88 0.23 -9.29 -14.67
N ILE A 89 1.47 -9.77 -14.44
CA ILE A 89 2.07 -9.77 -13.10
C ILE A 89 2.31 -8.32 -12.69
N LEU A 90 2.85 -7.50 -13.60
CA LEU A 90 3.02 -6.07 -13.39
C LEU A 90 1.68 -5.41 -12.99
N LYS A 91 0.60 -5.65 -13.75
CA LYS A 91 -0.72 -5.11 -13.42
C LYS A 91 -1.19 -5.51 -12.02
N SER A 92 -1.12 -6.80 -11.69
CA SER A 92 -1.54 -7.30 -10.38
C SER A 92 -0.67 -6.77 -9.23
N LEU A 93 0.64 -6.58 -9.45
CA LEU A 93 1.54 -5.95 -8.48
C LEU A 93 1.21 -4.47 -8.28
N THR A 94 1.01 -3.70 -9.35
CA THR A 94 0.63 -2.28 -9.27
C THR A 94 -0.68 -2.11 -8.50
N GLU A 95 -1.71 -2.90 -8.81
CA GLU A 95 -3.00 -2.86 -8.10
C GLU A 95 -2.87 -3.27 -6.62
N ALA A 96 -1.96 -4.17 -6.28
CA ALA A 96 -1.69 -4.53 -4.89
C ALA A 96 -1.00 -3.39 -4.13
N ILE A 97 -0.08 -2.69 -4.77
CA ILE A 97 0.60 -1.51 -4.19
C ILE A 97 -0.41 -0.39 -3.95
N SER A 98 -1.22 -0.03 -4.94
CA SER A 98 -2.23 1.01 -4.79
C SER A 98 -3.24 0.69 -3.68
N ARG A 99 -3.69 -0.57 -3.57
CA ARG A 99 -4.58 -0.98 -2.47
C ARG A 99 -3.92 -0.85 -1.09
N LYS A 100 -2.62 -1.15 -0.98
CA LYS A 100 -1.87 -1.00 0.27
C LYS A 100 -1.76 0.47 0.67
N GLU A 101 -1.52 1.35 -0.29
CA GLU A 101 -1.49 2.80 -0.09
C GLU A 101 -2.86 3.35 0.33
N ASP A 102 -3.93 2.96 -0.37
CA ASP A 102 -5.31 3.32 -0.03
C ASP A 102 -5.69 2.85 1.37
N HIS A 103 -5.35 1.60 1.71
CA HIS A 103 -5.62 1.06 3.04
C HIS A 103 -4.86 1.83 4.12
N ARG A 104 -3.59 2.17 3.88
CA ARG A 104 -2.79 2.98 4.80
C ARG A 104 -3.41 4.35 5.02
N ALA A 105 -3.77 5.06 3.96
CA ALA A 105 -4.41 6.38 4.04
C ALA A 105 -5.74 6.33 4.80
N ARG A 106 -6.59 5.32 4.51
CA ARG A 106 -7.87 5.12 5.23
C ARG A 106 -7.66 4.77 6.69
N SER A 107 -6.65 3.94 6.99
CA SER A 107 -6.32 3.54 8.36
C SER A 107 -5.83 4.73 9.19
N GLU A 108 -4.95 5.56 8.61
CA GLU A 108 -4.46 6.80 9.23
C GLU A 108 -5.61 7.78 9.48
N ALA A 109 -6.48 8.02 8.49
CA ALA A 109 -7.66 8.88 8.64
C ALA A 109 -8.60 8.36 9.73
N ALA A 110 -8.92 7.06 9.75
CA ALA A 110 -9.77 6.45 10.76
C ALA A 110 -9.14 6.54 12.17
N SER A 111 -7.82 6.40 12.28
CA SER A 111 -7.09 6.56 13.53
C SER A 111 -7.21 7.99 14.07
N VAL A 112 -7.04 8.99 13.21
CA VAL A 112 -7.22 10.41 13.56
C VAL A 112 -8.66 10.68 13.99
N SER A 113 -9.67 10.24 13.23
CA SER A 113 -11.08 10.42 13.59
C SER A 113 -11.42 9.81 14.95
N LYS A 114 -10.96 8.58 15.21
CA LYS A 114 -11.16 7.93 16.52
C LYS A 114 -10.44 8.67 17.65
N ARG A 115 -9.25 9.20 17.40
CA ARG A 115 -8.48 9.99 18.38
C ARG A 115 -9.18 11.30 18.73
N LEU A 116 -9.67 12.03 17.72
CA LEU A 116 -10.44 13.27 17.90
C LEU A 116 -11.75 13.02 18.65
N LEU A 117 -12.46 11.93 18.32
CA LEU A 117 -13.68 11.54 19.04
C LEU A 117 -13.40 11.28 20.52
N ARG A 118 -12.34 10.53 20.84
CA ARG A 118 -11.93 10.29 22.24
C ARG A 118 -11.56 11.59 22.96
N LEU A 119 -10.85 12.49 22.29
CA LEU A 119 -10.51 13.81 22.85
C LEU A 119 -11.77 14.61 23.17
N ARG A 120 -12.72 14.65 22.23
CA ARG A 120 -14.01 15.31 22.42
C ARG A 120 -14.75 14.77 23.64
N THR A 121 -14.84 13.45 23.77
CA THR A 121 -15.48 12.82 24.94
C THR A 121 -14.77 13.20 26.25
N ALA A 122 -13.44 13.21 26.27
CA ALA A 122 -12.68 13.61 27.45
C ALA A 122 -12.90 15.09 27.81
N MET A 123 -12.82 16.00 26.83
CA MET A 123 -13.05 17.43 27.02
C MET A 123 -14.48 17.75 27.45
N ALA A 124 -15.48 17.00 26.99
CA ALA A 124 -16.87 17.21 27.36
C ALA A 124 -17.14 17.03 28.86
N GLY A 125 -16.28 16.27 29.57
CA GLY A 125 -16.31 16.16 31.03
C GLY A 125 -15.86 17.42 31.77
N TYR A 126 -15.19 18.35 31.08
CA TYR A 126 -14.68 19.61 31.65
C TYR A 126 -15.46 20.82 31.11
N GLN A 127 -15.53 20.94 29.78
CA GLN A 127 -16.17 22.06 29.09
C GLN A 127 -16.89 21.54 27.84
N LYS A 128 -18.19 21.31 27.99
CA LYS A 128 -19.04 20.73 26.93
C LYS A 128 -19.06 21.57 25.65
N GLU A 129 -19.26 22.88 25.79
CA GLU A 129 -19.31 23.83 24.67
C GLU A 129 -17.99 23.85 23.88
N LEU A 130 -16.86 23.77 24.58
CA LEU A 130 -15.55 23.72 23.95
C LEU A 130 -15.32 22.39 23.21
N ALA A 131 -15.80 21.29 23.78
CA ALA A 131 -15.74 19.97 23.13
C ALA A 131 -16.58 19.89 21.84
N GLU A 132 -17.65 20.68 21.73
CA GLU A 132 -18.46 20.78 20.51
C GLU A 132 -17.76 21.58 19.40
N ASN A 133 -16.78 22.42 19.75
CA ASN A 133 -16.01 23.21 18.79
C ASN A 133 -14.94 22.38 18.07
N ASP A 134 -15.20 22.02 16.81
CA ASP A 134 -14.28 21.27 15.95
C ASP A 134 -12.89 21.91 15.82
N ALA A 135 -12.80 23.24 15.75
CA ALA A 135 -11.52 23.94 15.60
C ALA A 135 -10.69 23.82 16.89
N ALA A 136 -11.33 23.98 18.06
CA ALA A 136 -10.68 23.82 19.35
C ALA A 136 -10.17 22.38 19.55
N VAL A 137 -11.02 21.37 19.28
CA VAL A 137 -10.63 19.96 19.43
C VAL A 137 -9.46 19.60 18.52
N ARG A 138 -9.44 20.07 17.26
CA ARG A 138 -8.33 19.82 16.33
C ARG A 138 -7.05 20.52 16.77
N TRP A 139 -7.15 21.77 17.22
CA TRP A 139 -5.98 22.53 17.68
C TRP A 139 -5.37 21.90 18.93
N ILE A 140 -6.20 21.50 19.90
CA ILE A 140 -5.74 20.82 21.12
C ILE A 140 -5.15 19.45 20.79
N ASP A 141 -5.73 18.68 19.87
CA ASP A 141 -5.16 17.41 19.41
C ASP A 141 -3.74 17.58 18.85
N ASP A 142 -3.55 18.59 18.00
CA ASP A 142 -2.26 18.92 17.39
C ASP A 142 -1.24 19.42 18.43
N TRP A 143 -1.67 20.27 19.36
CA TRP A 143 -0.82 20.72 20.46
C TRP A 143 -0.37 19.54 21.34
N LEU A 144 -1.28 18.65 21.73
CA LEU A 144 -0.95 17.46 22.52
C LEU A 144 0.06 16.54 21.81
N LEU A 145 -0.04 16.39 20.49
CA LEU A 145 0.91 15.60 19.70
C LEU A 145 2.31 16.26 19.68
N LYS A 146 2.37 17.58 19.49
CA LYS A 146 3.63 18.34 19.48
C LYS A 146 4.36 18.29 20.82
N GLU A 147 3.61 18.27 21.91
CA GLU A 147 4.15 18.15 23.27
C GLU A 147 4.56 16.72 23.65
N GLY A 148 4.35 15.74 22.77
CA GLY A 148 4.71 14.34 23.04
C GLY A 148 3.79 13.67 24.07
N CYS A 149 2.53 14.09 24.18
CA CYS A 149 1.58 13.49 25.11
C CYS A 149 1.23 12.04 24.69
N GLU A 150 1.88 11.06 25.33
CA GLU A 150 1.61 9.63 25.11
C GLU A 150 0.25 9.19 25.65
N TYR A 151 -0.13 9.69 26.83
CA TYR A 151 -1.40 9.38 27.49
C TYR A 151 -2.14 10.65 27.91
N ARG A 152 -3.37 10.80 27.42
CA ARG A 152 -4.22 11.97 27.67
C ARG A 152 -4.90 11.89 29.04
N SER A 153 -4.11 12.04 30.09
CA SER A 153 -4.58 12.15 31.47
C SER A 153 -5.41 13.43 31.67
N PRO A 154 -6.23 13.51 32.74
CA PRO A 154 -6.90 14.73 33.18
C PRO A 154 -6.04 16.00 33.11
N SER A 155 -4.82 15.93 33.64
CA SER A 155 -3.87 17.06 33.65
C SER A 155 -3.46 17.53 32.26
N TRP A 156 -3.32 16.62 31.29
CA TRP A 156 -3.03 16.97 29.90
C TRP A 156 -4.23 17.61 29.20
N ILE A 157 -5.44 17.13 29.50
CA ILE A 157 -6.68 17.71 28.96
C ILE A 157 -6.86 19.14 29.47
N GLU A 158 -6.71 19.37 30.77
CA GLU A 158 -6.79 20.69 31.38
C GLU A 158 -5.74 21.65 30.81
N ARG A 159 -4.48 21.20 30.68
CA ARG A 159 -3.42 21.98 30.03
C ARG A 159 -3.78 22.34 28.59
N GLY A 160 -4.32 21.40 27.82
CA GLY A 160 -4.75 21.65 26.45
C GLY A 160 -5.86 22.71 26.36
N ILE A 161 -6.86 22.63 27.23
CA ILE A 161 -7.94 23.63 27.33
C ILE A 161 -7.39 25.00 27.70
N SER A 162 -6.49 25.07 28.69
CA SER A 162 -5.85 26.34 29.09
C SER A 162 -5.07 26.95 27.92
N ARG A 163 -4.30 26.14 27.19
CA ARG A 163 -3.51 26.61 26.05
C ARG A 163 -4.35 27.08 24.88
N TRP A 164 -5.51 26.47 24.67
CA TRP A 164 -6.47 26.97 23.69
C TRP A 164 -7.00 28.36 24.07
N SER A 165 -7.32 28.58 25.35
CA SER A 165 -7.78 29.89 25.84
C SER A 165 -6.71 30.98 25.63
N ASP A 166 -5.44 30.68 25.97
CA ASP A 166 -4.30 31.58 25.71
C ASP A 166 -4.22 31.92 24.21
N HIS A 167 -4.30 30.90 23.35
CA HIS A 167 -4.24 31.06 21.89
C HIS A 167 -5.37 31.95 21.34
N MET A 168 -6.59 31.80 21.85
CA MET A 168 -7.73 32.61 21.43
C MET A 168 -7.58 34.09 21.85
N LEU A 169 -7.02 34.35 23.04
CA LEU A 169 -6.72 35.70 23.50
C LEU A 169 -5.69 36.37 22.60
N ASP A 170 -4.60 35.67 22.28
CA ASP A 170 -3.54 36.16 21.39
C ASP A 170 -4.08 36.49 20.00
N MET A 171 -4.91 35.60 19.42
CA MET A 171 -5.54 35.85 18.12
C MET A 171 -6.45 37.10 18.14
N THR A 172 -7.23 37.28 19.22
CA THR A 172 -8.14 38.42 19.37
C THR A 172 -7.36 39.73 19.53
N MET A 173 -6.29 39.72 20.32
CA MET A 173 -5.42 40.89 20.50
C MET A 173 -4.67 41.26 19.22
N SER A 174 -4.15 40.27 18.50
CA SER A 174 -3.48 40.48 17.21
C SER A 174 -4.41 41.12 16.18
N ARG A 175 -5.65 40.63 16.07
CA ARG A 175 -6.67 41.19 15.16
C ARG A 175 -7.01 42.65 15.49
N ASN A 176 -7.09 43.00 16.78
CA ASN A 176 -7.36 44.37 17.21
C ASN A 176 -6.19 45.34 16.95
N ARG A 177 -4.95 44.85 16.88
CA ARG A 177 -3.78 45.65 16.50
C ARG A 177 -3.68 45.88 14.99
N ALA A 178 -4.09 44.91 14.18
CA ALA A 178 -4.08 45.03 12.71
C ALA A 178 -5.17 45.95 12.14
N ASN A 179 -6.24 46.19 12.90
CA ASN A 179 -7.36 47.08 12.51
C ASN A 179 -7.21 48.52 13.06
N ARG A 180 -6.05 48.88 13.61
CA ARG A 180 -5.69 50.25 14.00
C ARG A 180 -4.62 50.78 13.05
#